data_AF-A0A6I1ZTP2-F1
#
_entry.id   AF-A0A6I1ZTP2-F1
#
_cell.length_a   1.000
_cell.length_b   1.000
_cell.length_c   1.000
_cell.angle_alpha   90.00
_cell.angle_beta   90.00
_cell.angle_gamma   90.00
#
_symmetry.space_group_name_H-M   'P 1'
#
loop_
_entity.id
_entity.type
_entity.pdbx_description
1 polymer ?
#
loop_
_entity_poly.entity_id
_entity_poly.type
_entity_poly.pdbx_seq_one_letter_code
_entity_poly.pdbx_strand_id
1 'polypeptide(L)'
;MVQTYSGADTVPNCIDPELEAQAVEFNKREIKKKGLIGVKHLGPPTGRFNCHGLVFASRRTCIPPSNMLDSVNIDDLLQEDLYERVNSQPQVGDVVVYRGNREIEHTGYVVNVESLGGLETVWVWSKWGALEECVHPANTSPYEDCTIEYWRLVQ
;
A
#
# COMPACT_ATOMS: atom_id res chain seq x y z
N MET A 1 -12.97 -5.54 31.72
CA MET A 1 -12.45 -4.25 31.23
C MET A 1 -12.05 -4.47 29.79
N VAL A 2 -12.74 -3.85 28.85
CA VAL A 2 -12.35 -3.88 27.42
C VAL A 2 -11.19 -2.89 27.30
N GLN A 3 -10.00 -3.41 27.05
CA GLN A 3 -8.83 -2.58 26.75
C GLN A 3 -9.10 -1.97 25.37
N THR A 4 -9.45 -0.70 25.33
CA THR A 4 -9.59 0.02 24.06
C THR A 4 -8.18 0.13 23.46
N TYR A 5 -7.97 -0.56 22.35
CA TYR A 5 -6.77 -0.49 21.54
C TYR A 5 -6.40 0.99 21.28
N SER A 6 -5.22 1.42 21.74
CA SER A 6 -4.75 2.82 21.63
C SER A 6 -4.04 3.13 20.32
N GLY A 7 -3.95 2.18 19.37
CA GLY A 7 -3.20 2.38 18.12
C GLY A 7 -3.76 3.45 17.18
N ALA A 8 -4.79 4.19 17.59
CA ALA A 8 -5.32 5.33 16.86
C ALA A 8 -4.66 6.68 17.21
N ASP A 9 -3.87 6.76 18.28
CA ASP A 9 -3.27 8.03 18.73
C ASP A 9 -2.02 8.44 17.93
N THR A 10 -1.49 7.56 17.07
CA THR A 10 -0.23 7.77 16.34
C THR A 10 -0.40 8.20 14.88
N VAL A 11 -1.53 7.92 14.22
CA VAL A 11 -1.72 8.27 12.79
C VAL A 11 -2.26 9.70 12.64
N PRO A 12 -1.47 10.66 12.13
CA PRO A 12 -1.92 12.02 11.97
C PRO A 12 -3.03 12.11 10.93
N ASN A 13 -3.99 13.01 11.15
CA ASN A 13 -5.00 13.31 10.14
C ASN A 13 -4.40 14.24 9.07
N CYS A 14 -3.76 13.65 8.07
CA CYS A 14 -3.18 14.32 6.93
C CYS A 14 -4.06 14.17 5.68
N ILE A 15 -4.03 15.20 4.83
CA ILE A 15 -4.56 15.16 3.47
C ILE A 15 -3.34 15.41 2.59
N ASP A 16 -3.10 14.54 1.61
CA ASP A 16 -2.09 14.81 0.58
C ASP A 16 -2.59 16.01 -0.22
N PRO A 17 -1.79 17.06 -0.45
CA PRO A 17 -2.20 18.13 -1.35
C PRO A 17 -2.66 17.50 -2.66
N GLU A 18 -3.85 17.89 -3.13
CA GLU A 18 -4.33 17.44 -4.44
C GLU A 18 -3.26 17.79 -5.47
N LEU A 19 -2.74 16.78 -6.16
CA LEU A 19 -1.82 17.03 -7.25
C LEU A 19 -2.52 17.84 -8.32
N GLU A 20 -1.84 18.87 -8.81
CA GLU A 20 -2.28 19.59 -10.00
C GLU A 20 -2.50 18.61 -11.15
N ALA A 21 -3.51 18.87 -11.98
CA ALA A 21 -3.89 17.99 -13.09
C ALA A 21 -2.71 17.63 -14.02
N GLN A 22 -1.73 18.53 -14.16
CA GLN A 22 -0.52 18.30 -14.96
C GLN A 22 0.40 17.24 -14.35
N ALA A 23 0.56 17.23 -13.02
CA ALA A 23 1.34 16.22 -12.31
C ALA A 23 0.67 14.84 -12.37
N VAL A 24 -0.67 14.80 -12.27
CA VAL A 24 -1.45 13.57 -12.46
C VAL A 24 -1.24 13.00 -13.87
N GLU A 25 -1.36 13.83 -14.91
CA GLU A 25 -1.14 13.40 -16.30
C GLU A 25 0.29 12.94 -16.55
N PHE A 26 1.29 13.62 -15.97
CA PHE A 26 2.69 13.19 -16.06
C PHE A 26 2.88 11.79 -15.44
N ASN A 27 2.41 11.59 -14.22
CA ASN A 27 2.53 10.31 -13.52
C ASN A 27 1.80 9.16 -14.27
N LYS A 28 0.63 9.44 -14.86
CA LYS A 28 -0.07 8.48 -15.73
C LYS A 28 0.76 8.09 -16.96
N ARG A 29 1.43 9.06 -17.60
CA ARG A 29 2.31 8.79 -18.75
C ARG A 29 3.49 7.93 -18.36
N GLU A 30 4.13 8.19 -17.22
CA GLU A 30 5.26 7.39 -16.75
C GLU A 30 4.83 5.95 -16.46
N ILE A 31 3.69 5.73 -15.82
CA ILE A 31 3.14 4.39 -15.60
C ILE A 31 2.81 3.69 -16.92
N LYS A 32 2.21 4.41 -17.87
CA LYS A 32 1.91 3.86 -19.19
C LYS A 32 3.18 3.45 -19.94
N LYS A 33 4.27 4.20 -19.80
CA LYS A 33 5.59 3.83 -20.37
C LYS A 33 6.15 2.56 -19.73
N LYS A 34 5.92 2.33 -18.43
CA LYS A 34 6.32 1.10 -17.74
C LYS A 34 5.55 -0.14 -18.21
N GLY A 35 4.50 0.03 -19.03
CA GLY A 35 3.80 -1.09 -19.65
C GLY A 35 3.16 -2.03 -18.64
N LEU A 36 2.63 -1.49 -17.53
CA LEU A 36 1.98 -2.29 -16.49
C LEU A 36 0.70 -2.93 -17.04
N ILE A 37 0.81 -4.16 -17.55
CA ILE A 37 -0.28 -4.96 -18.11
C ILE A 37 -1.10 -5.57 -16.97
N GLY A 38 -2.42 -5.67 -17.15
CA GLY A 38 -3.31 -6.34 -16.21
C GLY A 38 -3.79 -5.46 -15.04
N VAL A 39 -3.45 -4.17 -15.03
CA VAL A 39 -3.91 -3.23 -14.01
C VAL A 39 -5.39 -2.89 -14.21
N LYS A 40 -6.20 -3.05 -13.17
CA LYS A 40 -7.59 -2.63 -13.12
C LYS A 40 -7.74 -1.42 -12.21
N HIS A 41 -8.08 -0.27 -12.78
CA HIS A 41 -8.35 0.96 -12.02
C HIS A 41 -9.74 0.89 -11.36
N LEU A 42 -9.83 1.31 -10.09
CA LEU A 42 -11.05 1.17 -9.29
C LEU A 42 -11.83 2.47 -9.08
N GLY A 43 -11.23 3.63 -9.34
CA GLY A 43 -11.87 4.93 -9.16
C GLY A 43 -10.92 6.09 -9.50
N PRO A 44 -11.39 7.35 -9.48
CA PRO A 44 -10.53 8.49 -9.75
C PRO A 44 -9.47 8.68 -8.64
N PRO A 45 -8.36 9.37 -8.93
CA PRO A 45 -7.41 9.80 -7.91
C PRO A 45 -8.06 10.64 -6.81
N THR A 46 -7.52 10.55 -5.59
CA THR A 46 -7.91 11.37 -4.43
C THR A 46 -6.69 11.72 -3.59
N GLY A 47 -6.68 12.90 -2.99
CA GLY A 47 -5.69 13.32 -1.98
C GLY A 47 -6.06 12.95 -0.54
N ARG A 48 -7.22 12.32 -0.32
CA ARG A 48 -7.71 12.03 1.04
C ARG A 48 -6.88 10.98 1.79
N PHE A 49 -6.31 10.02 1.08
CA PHE A 49 -5.48 8.96 1.62
C PHE A 49 -4.44 8.57 0.57
N ASN A 50 -3.31 8.00 1.00
CA ASN A 50 -2.29 7.41 0.12
C ASN A 50 -2.28 5.87 0.26
N CYS A 51 -1.26 5.18 -0.26
CA CYS A 51 -1.14 3.72 -0.15
C CYS A 51 -1.19 3.20 1.30
N HIS A 52 -0.45 3.84 2.21
CA HIS A 52 -0.44 3.50 3.63
C HIS A 52 -1.78 3.83 4.30
N GLY A 53 -2.36 4.99 3.96
CA GLY A 53 -3.69 5.37 4.44
C GLY A 53 -4.81 4.43 3.99
N LEU A 54 -4.67 3.82 2.80
CA LEU A 54 -5.58 2.77 2.35
C LEU A 54 -5.54 1.56 3.27
N VAL A 55 -4.35 1.14 3.71
CA VAL A 55 -4.13 -0.04 4.55
C VAL A 55 -4.38 0.26 6.03
N PHE A 56 -3.60 1.14 6.65
CA PHE A 56 -3.58 1.30 8.10
C PHE A 56 -4.62 2.32 8.61
N ALA A 57 -5.17 3.17 7.73
CA ALA A 57 -6.17 4.17 8.11
C ALA A 57 -7.55 3.95 7.50
N SER A 58 -7.80 2.80 6.86
CA SER A 58 -9.08 2.48 6.20
C SER A 58 -9.56 3.59 5.25
N ARG A 59 -8.64 4.17 4.46
CA ARG A 59 -8.91 5.27 3.51
C ARG A 59 -9.44 6.57 4.15
N ARG A 60 -9.26 6.75 5.47
CA ARG A 60 -9.74 7.96 6.17
C ARG A 60 -8.79 9.15 6.04
N THR A 61 -7.49 8.89 5.98
CA THR A 61 -6.43 9.90 5.98
C THR A 61 -5.17 9.39 5.27
N CYS A 62 -4.24 10.28 4.93
CA CYS A 62 -2.89 9.95 4.47
C CYS A 62 -1.97 9.62 5.65
N ILE A 63 -1.03 8.70 5.44
CA ILE A 63 0.06 8.46 6.38
C ILE A 63 1.36 8.95 5.73
N PRO A 64 1.97 10.05 6.21
CA PRO A 64 3.17 10.62 5.60
C PRO A 64 4.32 9.60 5.56
N PRO A 65 5.20 9.66 4.55
CA PRO A 65 6.39 8.82 4.50
C PRO A 65 7.32 9.11 5.69
N SER A 66 8.05 8.09 6.14
CA SER A 66 8.88 8.06 7.37
C SER A 66 9.97 9.15 7.43
N ASN A 67 10.24 9.85 6.33
CA ASN A 67 11.25 10.90 6.23
C ASN A 67 10.69 12.32 6.46
N MET A 68 9.37 12.47 6.68
CA MET A 68 8.77 13.76 7.05
C MET A 68 8.76 13.97 8.57
N LEU A 69 8.79 15.23 9.00
CA LEU A 69 8.63 15.61 10.41
C LEU A 69 7.27 15.10 10.92
N ASP A 70 7.24 14.47 12.10
CA ASP A 70 6.04 13.87 12.70
C ASP A 70 5.39 12.73 11.86
N SER A 71 6.16 12.08 11.00
CA SER A 71 5.70 10.91 10.24
C SER A 71 5.63 9.65 11.10
N VAL A 72 4.74 8.74 10.70
CA VAL A 72 4.60 7.43 11.31
C VAL A 72 5.50 6.46 10.57
N ASN A 73 6.34 5.75 11.31
CA ASN A 73 7.12 4.66 10.76
C ASN A 73 6.20 3.45 10.50
N ILE A 74 6.12 3.01 9.24
CA ILE A 74 5.25 1.89 8.84
C ILE A 74 5.69 0.57 9.48
N ASP A 75 6.98 0.38 9.77
CA ASP A 75 7.45 -0.80 10.50
C ASP A 75 6.86 -0.83 11.92
N ASP A 76 6.79 0.32 12.59
CA ASP A 76 6.22 0.42 13.93
C ASP A 76 4.71 0.18 13.89
N LEU A 77 4.00 0.71 12.89
CA LEU A 77 2.57 0.41 12.69
C LEU A 77 2.29 -1.08 12.51
N LEU A 78 3.09 -1.78 11.70
CA LEU A 78 2.93 -3.22 11.52
C LEU A 78 3.08 -3.96 12.86
N GLN A 79 4.05 -3.57 13.69
CA GLN A 79 4.24 -4.20 15.00
C GLN A 79 3.13 -3.84 15.99
N GLU A 80 2.76 -2.57 16.10
CA GLU A 80 1.73 -2.07 17.00
C GLU A 80 0.37 -2.70 16.69
N ASP A 81 0.01 -2.77 15.40
CA ASP A 81 -1.21 -3.38 14.89
C ASP A 81 -1.13 -4.92 14.84
N LEU A 82 -0.13 -5.55 15.45
CA LEU A 82 -0.02 -7.01 15.59
C LEU A 82 0.02 -7.76 14.25
N TYR A 83 0.65 -7.16 13.24
CA TYR A 83 0.97 -7.85 12.01
C TYR A 83 2.27 -8.65 12.18
N GLU A 84 2.24 -9.90 11.73
CA GLU A 84 3.42 -10.74 11.60
C GLU A 84 3.79 -10.96 10.14
N ARG A 85 5.10 -11.05 9.87
CA ARG A 85 5.60 -11.37 8.54
C ARG A 85 5.19 -12.78 8.15
N VAL A 86 4.59 -12.93 6.98
CA VAL A 86 4.20 -14.21 6.41
C VAL A 86 5.43 -14.92 5.86
N ASN A 87 5.79 -16.06 6.47
CA ASN A 87 6.85 -16.96 6.00
C ASN A 87 6.33 -18.10 5.10
N SER A 88 5.01 -18.27 5.03
CA SER A 88 4.31 -19.21 4.15
C SER A 88 3.84 -18.52 2.87
N GLN A 89 2.93 -19.15 2.13
CA GLN A 89 2.27 -18.47 1.03
C GLN A 89 1.34 -17.34 1.51
N PRO A 90 1.29 -16.21 0.78
CA PRO A 90 0.34 -15.14 1.06
C PRO A 90 -1.09 -15.59 0.78
N GLN A 91 -2.05 -14.98 1.45
CA GLN A 91 -3.47 -15.23 1.28
C GLN A 91 -4.26 -13.91 1.16
N VAL A 92 -5.50 -14.01 0.70
CA VAL A 92 -6.42 -12.86 0.65
C VAL A 92 -6.57 -12.25 2.05
N GLY A 93 -6.42 -10.93 2.13
CA GLY A 93 -6.44 -10.17 3.38
C GLY A 93 -5.06 -9.85 3.95
N ASP A 94 -4.00 -10.52 3.49
CA ASP A 94 -2.63 -10.13 3.86
C ASP A 94 -2.30 -8.74 3.32
N VAL A 95 -1.42 -8.02 4.02
CA VAL A 95 -0.83 -6.77 3.56
C VAL A 95 0.40 -7.09 2.74
N VAL A 96 0.48 -6.53 1.53
CA VAL A 96 1.73 -6.50 0.76
C VAL A 96 2.52 -5.25 1.14
N VAL A 97 3.83 -5.42 1.31
CA VAL A 97 4.80 -4.37 1.61
C VAL A 97 5.87 -4.37 0.53
N TYR A 98 6.17 -3.20 -0.03
CA TYR A 98 7.29 -2.99 -0.94
C TYR A 98 8.35 -2.22 -0.19
N ARG A 99 9.48 -2.87 0.06
CA ARG A 99 10.60 -2.30 0.82
C ARG A 99 11.75 -1.94 -0.10
N GLY A 100 12.05 -0.65 -0.21
CA GLY A 100 13.19 -0.10 -0.94
C GLY A 100 14.12 0.64 0.03
N ASN A 101 15.44 0.51 -0.16
CA ASN A 101 16.44 1.20 0.68
C ASN A 101 16.25 1.10 2.21
N ARG A 102 15.69 -0.03 2.69
CA ARG A 102 15.31 -0.35 4.09
C ARG A 102 14.02 0.29 4.59
N GLU A 103 13.36 1.13 3.82
CA GLU A 103 12.09 1.76 4.17
C GLU A 103 10.92 1.12 3.40
N ILE A 104 9.72 1.14 3.99
CA ILE A 104 8.51 0.71 3.30
C ILE A 104 8.04 1.85 2.40
N GLU A 105 8.16 1.66 1.09
CA GLU A 105 7.81 2.68 0.08
C GLU A 105 6.36 2.57 -0.40
N HIS A 106 5.79 1.36 -0.31
CA HIS A 106 4.43 1.11 -0.78
C HIS A 106 3.75 -0.03 -0.03
N THR A 107 2.44 0.06 0.09
CA THR A 107 1.60 -0.96 0.71
C THR A 107 0.28 -1.18 -0.02
N GLY A 108 -0.29 -2.37 0.15
CA GLY A 108 -1.62 -2.70 -0.35
C GLY A 108 -2.16 -3.96 0.32
N TYR A 109 -3.34 -4.42 -0.10
CA TYR A 109 -3.93 -5.67 0.35
C TYR A 109 -3.87 -6.73 -0.73
N VAL A 110 -3.56 -7.97 -0.36
CA VAL A 110 -3.80 -9.14 -1.21
C VAL A 110 -5.31 -9.33 -1.36
N VAL A 111 -5.80 -9.27 -2.59
CA VAL A 111 -7.23 -9.40 -2.91
C VAL A 111 -7.55 -10.67 -3.68
N ASN A 112 -6.55 -11.30 -4.30
CA ASN A 112 -6.68 -12.60 -4.95
C ASN A 112 -5.31 -13.31 -5.00
N VAL A 113 -5.31 -14.64 -4.95
CA VAL A 113 -4.13 -15.47 -5.17
C VAL A 113 -4.52 -16.54 -6.17
N GLU A 114 -3.96 -16.47 -7.37
CA GLU A 114 -4.25 -17.39 -8.46
C GLU A 114 -3.08 -18.35 -8.64
N SER A 115 -3.36 -19.64 -8.81
CA SER A 115 -2.34 -20.64 -9.14
C SER A 115 -2.63 -21.24 -10.51
N LEU A 116 -1.67 -21.11 -11.43
CA LEU A 116 -1.75 -21.71 -12.76
C LEU A 116 -0.48 -22.53 -13.03
N GLY A 117 -0.62 -23.86 -13.10
CA GLY A 117 0.51 -24.74 -13.39
C GLY A 117 1.63 -24.69 -12.33
N GLY A 118 1.29 -24.39 -11.08
CA GLY A 118 2.25 -24.26 -9.97
C GLY A 118 2.93 -22.88 -9.88
N LEU A 119 2.61 -21.95 -10.80
CA LEU A 119 3.00 -20.54 -10.67
C LEU A 119 1.89 -19.77 -9.97
N GLU A 120 2.24 -19.08 -8.88
CA GLU A 120 1.30 -18.26 -8.13
C GLU A 120 1.42 -16.79 -8.54
N THR A 121 0.27 -16.20 -8.88
CA THR A 121 0.12 -14.75 -9.09
C THR A 121 -0.67 -14.17 -7.94
N VAL A 122 -0.02 -13.31 -7.17
CA VAL A 122 -0.67 -12.56 -6.08
C VAL A 122 -1.17 -11.24 -6.65
N TRP A 123 -2.47 -10.99 -6.52
CA TRP A 123 -3.10 -9.75 -6.93
C TRP A 123 -3.34 -8.87 -5.72
N VAL A 124 -2.96 -7.61 -5.84
CA VAL A 124 -2.98 -6.65 -4.76
C VAL A 124 -3.81 -5.44 -5.13
N TRP A 125 -4.55 -4.93 -4.15
CA TRP A 125 -5.23 -3.66 -4.21
C TRP A 125 -4.41 -2.61 -3.48
N SER A 126 -4.02 -1.57 -4.20
CA SER A 126 -3.25 -0.48 -3.65
C SER A 126 -3.60 0.86 -4.31
N LYS A 127 -2.91 1.92 -3.92
CA LYS A 127 -3.01 3.25 -4.52
C LYS A 127 -1.61 3.76 -4.84
N TRP A 128 -1.37 4.22 -6.06
CA TRP A 128 -0.03 4.64 -6.48
C TRP A 128 0.18 6.14 -6.31
N GLY A 129 0.86 6.53 -5.22
CA GLY A 129 1.03 7.94 -4.87
C GLY A 129 -0.28 8.72 -4.97
N ALA A 130 -0.27 9.83 -5.70
CA ALA A 130 -1.45 10.65 -5.93
C ALA A 130 -2.27 10.27 -7.18
N LEU A 131 -2.11 9.04 -7.69
CA LEU A 131 -2.97 8.48 -8.75
C LEU A 131 -4.17 7.71 -8.18
N GLU A 132 -4.76 6.85 -8.98
CA GLU A 132 -5.95 6.07 -8.63
C GLU A 132 -5.64 4.84 -7.77
N GLU A 133 -6.70 4.32 -7.14
CA GLU A 133 -6.72 2.97 -6.61
C GLU A 133 -6.73 1.97 -7.77
N CYS A 134 -5.96 0.90 -7.64
CA CYS A 134 -5.90 -0.14 -8.65
C CYS A 134 -5.73 -1.53 -8.04
N VAL A 135 -6.20 -2.53 -8.78
CA VAL A 135 -5.86 -3.95 -8.58
C VAL A 135 -4.84 -4.32 -9.62
N HIS A 136 -3.72 -4.91 -9.20
CA HIS A 136 -2.63 -5.28 -10.08
C HIS A 136 -1.87 -6.50 -9.52
N PRO A 137 -1.10 -7.24 -10.32
CA PRO A 137 -0.18 -8.24 -9.79
C PRO A 137 0.84 -7.60 -8.85
N ALA A 138 1.22 -8.28 -7.76
CA ALA A 138 2.16 -7.75 -6.77
C ALA A 138 3.51 -7.36 -7.39
N ASN A 139 3.99 -8.12 -8.37
CA ASN A 139 5.22 -7.82 -9.11
C ASN A 139 5.06 -6.74 -10.21
N THR A 140 3.88 -6.15 -10.36
CA THR A 140 3.57 -5.15 -11.39
C THR A 140 3.21 -3.84 -10.70
N SER A 141 4.22 -3.03 -10.35
CA SER A 141 4.01 -1.74 -9.68
C SER A 141 5.00 -0.68 -10.19
N PRO A 142 4.71 0.62 -10.01
CA PRO A 142 5.64 1.68 -10.38
C PRO A 142 6.84 1.81 -9.42
N TYR A 143 6.84 1.11 -8.29
CA TYR A 143 7.91 1.10 -7.29
C TYR A 143 8.97 0.09 -7.71
N GLU A 144 10.16 0.59 -8.03
CA GLU A 144 11.30 -0.18 -8.54
C GLU A 144 12.26 -0.55 -7.40
N ASP A 145 13.13 -1.54 -7.63
CA ASP A 145 14.17 -1.99 -6.69
C ASP A 145 13.67 -2.35 -5.27
N CYS A 146 12.39 -2.69 -5.16
CA CYS A 146 11.75 -3.07 -3.90
C CYS A 146 11.77 -4.60 -3.70
N THR A 147 12.00 -5.02 -2.46
CA THR A 147 11.69 -6.38 -2.02
C THR A 147 10.21 -6.44 -1.63
N ILE A 148 9.49 -7.47 -2.11
CA ILE A 148 8.08 -7.69 -1.77
C ILE A 148 8.01 -8.58 -0.52
N GLU A 149 7.29 -8.12 0.49
CA GLU A 149 7.02 -8.83 1.74
C GLU A 149 5.51 -8.92 1.96
N TYR A 150 5.06 -9.95 2.69
CA TYR A 150 3.67 -10.11 3.06
C TYR A 150 3.53 -10.15 4.57
N TRP A 151 2.48 -9.54 5.09
CA TRP A 151 2.23 -9.35 6.51
C TRP A 151 0.77 -9.69 6.82
N ARG A 152 0.54 -10.36 7.94
CA ARG A 152 -0.78 -10.86 8.33
C ARG A 152 -1.10 -10.46 9.75
N LEU A 153 -2.29 -9.94 9.95
CA LEU A 153 -2.81 -9.64 11.29
C LEU A 153 -2.97 -10.95 12.06
N VAL A 154 -2.34 -11.05 13.23
CA VAL A 154 -2.45 -12.22 14.11
C VAL A 154 -3.31 -11.83 15.31
N GLN A 155 -4.52 -12.38 15.37
CA GLN A 155 -5.47 -12.21 16.49
C GLN A 155 -5.48 -13.45 17.38
#